data_AF-A0A2N2PQE4-F1
#
_entry.id   AF-A0A2N2PQE4-F1
#
_cell.length_a   1.000
_cell.length_b   1.000
_cell.length_c   1.000
_cell.angle_alpha   90.00
_cell.angle_beta   90.00
_cell.angle_gamma   90.00
#
_symmetry.space_group_name_H-M   'P 1'
#
loop_
_entity.id
_entity.type
_entity.pdbx_description
1 polymer ?
#
loop_
_entity_poly.entity_id
_entity_poly.type
_entity_poly.pdbx_seq_one_letter_code
_entity_poly.pdbx_strand_id
1 'polypeptide(L)'
;MLMIGLLVIAQFAGALPLPTSQSAIRNLPSAISTSTIAHQGRLADASGAPFTGTYNMIFRLYDAASGGAPLWEENWNGSNGVRVSAGLFNVMLGSLNAIPAALITGHASLFLGITVGADDEMTPRVQLGSVPFAVQALTVPDVRVTTAKIADGAVTQGKLGADVSLVPPDGSISTAKLADGAQ
;
A
#
# COMPACT_ATOMS: atom_id res chain seq x y z
N MET A 1 -62.77 -22.60 16.85
CA MET A 1 -61.77 -23.61 17.21
C MET A 1 -60.62 -22.89 17.89
N LEU A 2 -60.68 -22.80 19.21
CA LEU A 2 -59.76 -22.09 20.10
C LEU A 2 -58.78 -23.13 20.64
N MET A 3 -57.47 -22.94 20.44
CA MET A 3 -56.44 -23.80 21.02
C MET A 3 -55.65 -23.01 22.07
N ILE A 4 -55.69 -23.54 23.28
CA ILE A 4 -55.09 -23.08 24.53
C ILE A 4 -53.62 -23.54 24.55
N GLY A 5 -52.70 -22.78 25.15
CA GLY A 5 -51.41 -23.36 25.51
C GLY A 5 -50.31 -22.44 26.06
N LEU A 6 -50.19 -22.44 27.39
CA LEU A 6 -48.94 -22.49 28.16
C LEU A 6 -48.24 -21.18 28.58
N LEU A 7 -48.31 -20.98 29.90
CA LEU A 7 -47.53 -20.09 30.76
C LEU A 7 -46.10 -20.62 30.95
N VAL A 8 -45.06 -19.81 30.71
CA VAL A 8 -43.74 -20.04 31.30
C VAL A 8 -43.14 -18.74 31.81
N ILE A 9 -43.04 -18.69 33.14
CA ILE A 9 -42.23 -17.83 34.01
C ILE A 9 -40.78 -17.65 33.51
N ALA A 10 -40.36 -16.40 33.30
CA ALA A 10 -38.97 -16.06 33.03
C ALA A 10 -38.16 -16.14 34.34
N GLN A 11 -37.27 -17.11 34.43
CA GLN A 11 -36.30 -17.25 35.51
C GLN A 11 -35.04 -16.44 35.21
N PHE A 12 -34.81 -15.41 36.03
CA PHE A 12 -33.52 -14.73 36.15
C PHE A 12 -32.60 -15.60 36.99
N ALA A 13 -31.62 -16.28 36.38
CA ALA A 13 -30.52 -16.91 37.11
C ALA A 13 -29.31 -17.14 36.19
N GLY A 14 -28.21 -16.45 36.51
CA GLY A 14 -26.88 -17.04 36.42
C GLY A 14 -26.09 -16.85 35.12
N ALA A 15 -24.98 -16.13 35.26
CA ALA A 15 -23.81 -16.07 34.39
C ALA A 15 -23.95 -15.29 33.07
N LEU A 16 -23.64 -13.99 33.13
CA LEU A 16 -22.98 -13.33 31.99
C LEU A 16 -21.58 -13.94 31.86
N PRO A 17 -21.24 -14.67 30.78
CA PRO A 17 -19.84 -14.83 30.42
C PRO A 17 -19.30 -13.45 30.04
N LEU A 18 -18.18 -13.04 30.64
CA LEU A 18 -17.41 -11.88 30.15
C LEU A 18 -17.20 -12.10 28.64
N PRO A 19 -17.41 -11.09 27.77
CA PRO A 19 -16.85 -11.18 26.44
C PRO A 19 -15.34 -11.29 26.64
N THR A 20 -14.78 -12.47 26.36
CA THR A 20 -13.36 -12.56 26.10
C THR A 20 -13.13 -11.55 25.00
N SER A 21 -12.39 -10.49 25.30
CA SER A 21 -11.95 -9.54 24.31
C SER A 21 -11.07 -10.34 23.37
N GLN A 22 -11.69 -10.90 22.33
CA GLN A 22 -10.99 -11.58 21.28
C GLN A 22 -10.12 -10.50 20.66
N SER A 23 -8.82 -10.58 20.94
CA SER A 23 -7.80 -9.77 20.31
C SER A 23 -7.92 -10.02 18.81
N ALA A 24 -8.78 -9.26 18.15
CA ALA A 24 -8.74 -9.11 16.72
C ALA A 24 -7.35 -8.52 16.47
N ILE A 25 -6.42 -9.38 16.05
CA ILE A 25 -5.20 -8.93 15.40
C ILE A 25 -5.73 -8.12 14.23
N ARG A 26 -5.81 -6.79 14.42
CA ARG A 26 -6.11 -5.89 13.31
C ARG A 26 -4.97 -6.13 12.34
N ASN A 27 -5.29 -6.83 11.24
CA ASN A 27 -4.49 -6.79 10.03
C ASN A 27 -4.57 -5.35 9.54
N LEU A 28 -3.81 -4.46 10.19
CA LEU A 28 -3.60 -3.10 9.72
C LEU A 28 -3.06 -3.28 8.31
N PRO A 29 -3.76 -2.78 7.27
CA PRO A 29 -3.27 -2.90 5.91
C PRO A 29 -1.81 -2.46 5.92
N SER A 30 -0.94 -3.30 5.34
CA SER A 30 0.44 -2.93 5.01
C SER A 30 0.38 -1.49 4.51
N ALA A 31 1.09 -0.58 5.19
CA ALA A 31 1.06 0.84 4.87
C ALA A 31 1.31 0.96 3.37
N ILE A 32 0.26 1.26 2.62
CA ILE A 32 0.36 1.58 1.21
C ILE A 32 1.18 2.85 1.23
N SER A 33 2.47 2.73 0.94
CA SER A 33 3.27 3.92 0.71
C SER A 33 2.69 4.55 -0.53
N THR A 34 1.91 5.60 -0.34
CA THR A 34 1.27 6.32 -1.41
C THR A 34 2.36 7.13 -2.11
N SER A 35 2.82 6.64 -3.25
CA SER A 35 3.68 7.45 -4.11
C SER A 35 2.77 8.40 -4.87
N THR A 36 3.11 9.69 -4.84
CA THR A 36 2.46 10.70 -5.68
C THR A 36 3.42 11.13 -6.76
N ILE A 37 2.89 11.34 -7.97
CA ILE A 37 3.68 11.76 -9.12
C ILE A 37 3.13 13.11 -9.57
N ALA A 38 3.93 14.17 -9.42
CA ALA A 38 3.60 15.47 -10.00
C ALA A 38 3.73 15.38 -11.53
N HIS A 39 2.65 15.72 -12.24
CA HIS A 39 2.64 15.74 -13.69
C HIS A 39 2.13 17.09 -14.19
N GLN A 40 2.92 17.72 -15.05
CA GLN A 40 2.58 18.98 -15.71
C GLN A 40 2.44 18.76 -17.21
N GLY A 41 1.43 19.38 -17.79
CA GLY A 41 1.17 19.28 -19.22
C GLY A 41 0.58 20.56 -19.79
N ARG A 42 0.57 20.64 -21.12
CA ARG A 42 -0.12 21.69 -21.87
C ARG A 42 -1.26 21.09 -22.69
N LEU A 43 -2.47 21.54 -22.44
CA LEU A 43 -3.67 21.26 -23.23
C LEU A 43 -3.90 22.41 -24.21
N ALA A 44 -3.82 22.09 -25.50
CA ALA A 44 -4.08 23.01 -26.60
C ALA A 44 -4.87 22.29 -27.70
N ASP A 45 -5.61 23.04 -28.49
CA ASP A 45 -6.32 22.49 -29.65
C ASP A 45 -5.37 22.22 -30.84
N ALA A 46 -5.92 21.70 -31.94
CA ALA A 46 -5.17 21.41 -33.16
C ALA A 46 -4.56 22.66 -33.82
N SER A 47 -5.06 23.86 -33.51
CA SER A 47 -4.50 25.14 -33.97
C SER A 47 -3.43 25.70 -33.01
N GLY A 48 -3.18 25.03 -31.89
CA GLY A 48 -2.23 25.43 -30.85
C GLY A 48 -2.81 26.42 -29.84
N ALA A 49 -4.10 26.76 -29.92
CA ALA A 49 -4.75 27.67 -28.98
C ALA A 49 -4.89 26.98 -27.61
N PRO A 50 -4.48 27.66 -26.52
CA PRO A 50 -4.51 27.07 -25.20
C PRO A 50 -5.94 26.98 -24.65
N PHE A 51 -6.28 25.84 -24.05
CA PHE A 51 -7.53 25.71 -23.32
C PHE A 51 -7.44 26.38 -21.93
N THR A 52 -8.56 26.88 -21.43
CA THR A 52 -8.67 27.41 -20.07
C THR A 52 -10.01 27.02 -19.49
N GLY A 53 -10.01 26.42 -18.30
CA GLY A 53 -11.19 25.88 -17.66
C GLY A 53 -10.87 24.66 -16.80
N THR A 54 -11.92 24.05 -16.23
CA THR A 54 -11.80 22.78 -15.53
C THR A 54 -12.28 21.67 -16.45
N TYR A 55 -11.46 20.65 -16.64
CA TYR A 55 -11.75 19.53 -17.55
C TYR A 55 -11.74 18.21 -16.79
N ASN A 56 -12.64 17.31 -17.19
CA ASN A 56 -12.57 15.93 -16.73
C ASN A 56 -11.40 15.26 -17.44
N MET A 57 -10.50 14.63 -16.69
CA MET A 57 -9.37 13.90 -17.26
C MET A 57 -9.25 12.53 -16.59
N ILE A 58 -8.82 11.55 -17.36
CA ILE A 58 -8.50 10.22 -16.86
C ILE A 58 -7.03 9.96 -17.14
N PHE A 59 -6.30 9.58 -16.10
CA PHE A 59 -4.89 9.23 -16.17
C PHE A 59 -4.75 7.74 -15.99
N ARG A 60 -3.95 7.10 -16.84
CA ARG A 60 -3.70 5.66 -16.80
C ARG A 60 -2.22 5.35 -16.87
N LEU A 61 -1.78 4.35 -16.13
CA LEU A 61 -0.41 3.85 -16.21
C LEU A 61 -0.37 2.52 -16.95
N TYR A 62 0.63 2.37 -17.80
CA TYR A 62 0.85 1.17 -18.62
C TYR A 62 2.32 0.74 -18.54
N ASP A 63 2.57 -0.55 -18.82
CA ASP A 63 3.89 -1.13 -19.04
C ASP A 63 4.37 -1.00 -20.50
N ALA A 64 3.50 -0.59 -21.42
CA ALA A 64 3.79 -0.47 -22.85
C ALA A 64 3.43 0.91 -23.41
N ALA A 65 4.21 1.35 -24.42
CA ALA A 65 4.03 2.62 -25.12
C ALA A 65 2.72 2.71 -25.92
N SER A 66 2.13 1.58 -26.28
CA SER A 66 0.86 1.46 -27.01
C SER A 66 0.20 0.12 -26.71
N GLY A 67 -1.14 0.06 -26.72
CA GLY A 67 -1.88 -1.16 -26.38
C GLY A 67 -1.75 -1.53 -24.90
N GLY A 68 -2.04 -2.79 -24.56
CA GLY A 68 -2.00 -3.27 -23.17
C GLY A 68 -3.17 -2.79 -22.30
N ALA A 69 -3.39 -3.49 -21.19
CA ALA A 69 -4.37 -3.08 -20.18
C ALA A 69 -3.76 -2.04 -19.23
N PRO A 70 -4.54 -1.08 -18.71
CA PRO A 70 -4.05 -0.15 -17.71
C PRO A 70 -3.72 -0.91 -16.42
N LEU A 71 -2.53 -0.66 -15.88
CA LEU A 71 -2.08 -1.18 -14.58
C LEU A 71 -2.63 -0.37 -13.41
N TRP A 72 -2.97 0.90 -13.68
CA TRP A 72 -3.58 1.83 -12.74
C TRP A 72 -4.37 2.88 -13.50
N GLU A 73 -5.44 3.39 -12.87
CA GLU A 73 -6.31 4.43 -13.41
C GLU A 73 -6.68 5.42 -12.31
N GLU A 74 -6.72 6.71 -12.64
CA GLU A 74 -7.23 7.77 -11.78
C GLU A 74 -8.11 8.75 -12.55
N ASN A 75 -9.30 8.96 -12.01
CA ASN A 75 -10.37 9.72 -12.66
C ASN A 75 -10.52 11.08 -11.97
N TRP A 76 -10.11 12.14 -12.66
CA TRP A 76 -10.27 13.54 -12.25
C TRP A 76 -11.54 14.09 -12.86
N ASN A 77 -12.65 14.00 -12.14
CA ASN A 77 -13.96 14.43 -12.63
C ASN A 77 -14.71 15.28 -11.60
N GLY A 78 -15.72 16.02 -12.07
CA GLY A 78 -16.61 16.81 -11.22
C GLY A 78 -15.85 17.84 -10.39
N SER A 79 -15.98 17.77 -9.06
CA SER A 79 -15.28 18.68 -8.14
C SER A 79 -13.76 18.50 -8.13
N ASN A 80 -13.26 17.34 -8.55
CA ASN A 80 -11.84 17.04 -8.69
C ASN A 80 -11.39 17.14 -10.15
N GLY A 81 -12.09 17.90 -11.00
CA GLY A 81 -11.65 18.12 -12.38
C GLY A 81 -10.30 18.86 -12.43
N VAL A 82 -9.54 18.62 -13.49
CA VAL A 82 -8.22 19.23 -13.69
C VAL A 82 -8.40 20.68 -14.12
N ARG A 83 -7.83 21.61 -13.36
CA ARG A 83 -7.82 23.03 -13.68
C ARG A 83 -6.71 23.33 -14.68
N VAL A 84 -7.09 23.84 -15.84
CA VAL A 84 -6.19 24.26 -16.92
C VAL A 84 -6.26 25.78 -17.03
N SER A 85 -5.10 26.44 -17.06
CA SER A 85 -4.99 27.89 -17.20
C SER A 85 -3.94 28.23 -18.25
N ALA A 86 -4.33 28.98 -19.28
CA ALA A 86 -3.47 29.27 -20.44
C ALA A 86 -2.85 27.99 -21.06
N GLY A 87 -3.64 26.91 -21.07
CA GLY A 87 -3.25 25.59 -21.54
C GLY A 87 -2.44 24.80 -20.53
N LEU A 88 -1.88 25.41 -19.48
CA LEU A 88 -1.05 24.70 -18.50
C LEU A 88 -1.92 24.05 -17.43
N PHE A 89 -1.57 22.83 -17.05
CA PHE A 89 -2.14 22.15 -15.89
C PHE A 89 -1.05 21.44 -15.10
N ASN A 90 -1.33 21.24 -13.80
CA ASN A 90 -0.50 20.46 -12.90
C ASN A 90 -1.42 19.56 -12.07
N VAL A 91 -1.10 18.27 -12.03
CA VAL A 91 -1.84 17.26 -11.24
C VAL A 91 -0.88 16.47 -10.38
N MET A 92 -1.38 16.01 -9.24
CA MET A 92 -0.67 15.12 -8.35
C MET A 92 -1.29 13.72 -8.50
N LEU A 93 -0.74 12.92 -9.41
CA LEU A 93 -1.22 11.56 -9.64
C LEU A 93 -1.03 10.73 -8.38
N GLY A 94 -2.03 9.94 -8.01
CA GLY A 94 -2.01 9.16 -6.78
C GLY A 94 -2.71 9.85 -5.60
N SER A 95 -3.19 11.08 -5.79
CA SER A 95 -3.90 11.85 -4.76
C SER A 95 -5.36 11.43 -4.59
N LEU A 96 -6.01 10.96 -5.66
CA LEU A 96 -7.39 10.48 -5.63
C LEU A 96 -7.44 8.94 -5.55
N ASN A 97 -6.54 8.28 -6.29
CA ASN A 97 -6.35 6.83 -6.24
C ASN A 97 -4.87 6.51 -6.05
N ALA A 98 -4.49 6.13 -4.83
CA ALA A 98 -3.08 5.88 -4.49
C ALA A 98 -2.38 4.93 -5.48
N ILE A 99 -1.19 5.33 -5.94
CA ILE A 99 -0.37 4.48 -6.79
C ILE A 99 0.34 3.44 -5.91
N PRO A 100 0.14 2.13 -6.15
CA PRO A 100 0.80 1.10 -5.36
C PRO A 100 2.32 1.17 -5.54
N ALA A 101 3.08 1.16 -4.44
CA ALA A 101 4.55 1.16 -4.50
C ALA A 101 5.10 -0.01 -5.35
N ALA A 102 4.42 -1.18 -5.31
CA ALA A 102 4.79 -2.34 -6.11
C ALA A 102 4.71 -2.10 -7.63
N LEU A 103 3.80 -1.22 -8.08
CA LEU A 103 3.70 -0.86 -9.50
C LEU A 103 4.95 -0.09 -9.94
N ILE A 104 5.41 0.84 -9.09
CA ILE A 104 6.61 1.62 -9.32
C ILE A 104 7.84 0.70 -9.27
N THR A 105 8.05 -0.05 -8.19
CA THR A 105 9.25 -0.90 -8.05
C THR A 105 9.30 -2.08 -9.02
N GLY A 106 8.15 -2.55 -9.52
CA GLY A 106 8.04 -3.73 -10.37
C GLY A 106 8.27 -3.48 -11.86
N HIS A 107 8.27 -2.23 -12.33
CA HIS A 107 8.34 -1.91 -13.76
C HIS A 107 9.49 -0.93 -14.07
N ALA A 108 10.40 -1.33 -14.95
CA ALA A 108 11.54 -0.51 -15.35
C ALA A 108 11.14 0.71 -16.20
N SER A 109 9.96 0.68 -16.81
CA SER A 109 9.39 1.79 -17.58
C SER A 109 7.89 1.80 -17.41
N LEU A 110 7.34 2.98 -17.17
CA LEU A 110 5.90 3.21 -17.10
C LEU A 110 5.52 4.28 -18.12
N PHE A 111 4.35 4.13 -18.72
CA PHE A 111 3.80 5.06 -19.70
C PHE A 111 2.50 5.65 -19.15
N LEU A 112 2.39 6.97 -19.21
CA LEU A 112 1.22 7.72 -18.81
C LEU A 112 0.33 7.97 -20.03
N GLY A 113 -0.86 7.39 -19.97
CA GLY A 113 -1.99 7.69 -20.84
C GLY A 113 -2.85 8.80 -20.26
N ILE A 114 -3.34 9.67 -21.13
CA ILE A 114 -4.21 10.80 -20.75
C ILE A 114 -5.42 10.79 -21.67
N THR A 115 -6.60 10.77 -21.08
CA THR A 115 -7.88 10.97 -21.77
C THR A 115 -8.51 12.25 -21.26
N VAL A 116 -8.98 13.12 -22.15
CA VAL A 116 -9.65 14.38 -21.78
C VAL A 116 -11.11 14.29 -22.19
N GLY A 117 -12.02 14.51 -21.25
CA GLY A 117 -13.46 14.44 -21.50
C GLY A 117 -13.90 13.07 -22.01
N ALA A 118 -14.52 13.07 -23.19
CA ALA A 118 -15.00 11.88 -23.89
C ALA A 118 -14.15 11.55 -25.13
N ASP A 119 -13.02 12.23 -25.32
CA ASP A 119 -12.13 12.01 -26.45
C ASP A 119 -11.38 10.69 -26.31
N ASP A 120 -10.76 10.23 -27.40
CA ASP A 120 -9.85 9.09 -27.36
C ASP A 120 -8.61 9.38 -26.49
N GLU A 121 -7.99 8.33 -25.98
CA GLU A 121 -6.71 8.44 -25.26
C GLU A 121 -5.65 9.10 -26.16
N MET A 122 -4.97 10.12 -25.64
CA MET A 122 -3.95 10.86 -26.37
C MET A 122 -2.77 9.94 -26.74
N THR A 123 -2.31 10.04 -27.98
CA THR A 123 -1.14 9.32 -28.49
C THR A 123 -0.09 10.30 -29.03
N PRO A 124 1.22 10.02 -28.85
CA PRO A 124 1.81 8.91 -28.09
C PRO A 124 1.70 9.11 -26.56
N ARG A 125 1.72 8.00 -25.81
CA ARG A 125 1.76 8.04 -24.34
C ARG A 125 3.05 8.67 -23.85
N VAL A 126 2.98 9.36 -22.71
CA VAL A 126 4.15 10.01 -22.11
C VAL A 126 4.94 8.97 -21.31
N GLN A 127 6.18 8.69 -21.69
CA GLN A 127 7.04 7.82 -20.88
C GLN A 127 7.39 8.53 -19.57
N LEU A 128 7.01 7.93 -18.44
CA LEU A 128 7.47 8.34 -17.13
C LEU A 128 8.88 7.77 -16.95
N GLY A 129 9.89 8.64 -17.08
CA GLY A 129 11.26 8.31 -16.72
C GLY A 129 11.37 7.96 -15.22
N SER A 130 12.51 7.43 -14.79
CA SER A 130 12.81 6.93 -13.43
C SER A 130 12.67 7.97 -12.27
N VAL A 131 12.05 9.12 -12.52
CA VAL A 131 11.98 10.27 -11.62
C VAL A 131 11.07 10.05 -10.39
N PRO A 132 9.97 9.27 -10.40
CA PRO A 132 9.24 9.01 -9.16
C PRO A 132 9.88 7.89 -8.32
N PHE A 133 11.02 7.32 -8.74
CA PHE A 133 11.79 6.38 -7.93
C PHE A 133 12.70 7.08 -6.91
N ALA A 134 12.85 8.40 -6.98
CA ALA A 134 13.90 9.12 -6.24
C ALA A 134 13.63 9.30 -4.74
N VAL A 135 12.42 9.07 -4.22
CA VAL A 135 12.15 9.24 -2.79
C VAL A 135 11.19 8.18 -2.25
N GLN A 136 11.64 6.93 -2.22
CA GLN A 136 11.36 6.10 -1.06
C GLN A 136 12.69 5.75 -0.42
N ALA A 137 13.06 6.52 0.61
CA ALA A 137 14.02 6.01 1.57
C ALA A 137 13.50 4.64 2.01
N LEU A 138 14.35 3.61 1.92
CA LEU A 138 14.12 2.29 2.50
C LEU A 138 14.09 2.36 4.05
N THR A 139 13.35 3.31 4.62
CA THR A 139 13.03 3.28 6.03
C THR A 139 12.05 2.15 6.22
N VAL A 140 12.54 1.04 6.79
CA VAL A 140 11.69 -0.01 7.34
C VAL A 140 10.88 0.66 8.46
N PRO A 141 9.56 0.85 8.32
CA PRO A 141 8.75 1.39 9.39
C PRO A 141 8.87 0.49 10.63
N ASP A 142 8.69 1.08 11.81
CA ASP A 142 8.76 0.33 13.04
C ASP A 142 7.78 -0.87 12.99
N VAL A 143 8.20 -2.03 13.52
CA VAL A 143 7.41 -3.30 13.50
C VAL A 143 7.26 -3.97 12.10
N ARG A 144 7.99 -3.54 11.06
CA ARG A 144 7.91 -4.17 9.72
C ARG A 144 8.89 -5.31 9.48
N VAL A 145 9.86 -5.55 10.38
CA VAL A 145 10.69 -6.75 10.36
C VAL A 145 9.89 -7.87 11.04
N THR A 146 9.23 -8.69 10.22
CA THR A 146 8.55 -9.91 10.69
C THR A 146 9.53 -11.09 10.66
N THR A 147 9.20 -12.18 11.37
CA THR A 147 10.00 -13.41 11.33
C THR A 147 10.20 -13.93 9.91
N ALA A 148 9.18 -13.85 9.04
CA ALA A 148 9.29 -14.24 7.63
C ALA A 148 10.33 -13.43 6.81
N LYS A 149 10.72 -12.24 7.27
CA LYS A 149 11.76 -11.42 6.62
C LYS A 149 13.17 -11.70 7.16
N ILE A 150 13.29 -12.45 8.24
CA ILE A 150 14.54 -12.93 8.79
C ILE A 150 14.66 -14.40 8.40
N ALA A 151 15.62 -14.74 7.55
CA ALA A 151 15.86 -16.14 7.24
C ALA A 151 16.26 -16.93 8.51
N ASP A 152 15.85 -18.19 8.60
CA ASP A 152 16.21 -19.04 9.74
C ASP A 152 17.73 -19.10 9.90
N GLY A 153 18.21 -18.88 11.13
CA GLY A 153 19.64 -18.82 11.44
C GLY A 153 20.36 -17.54 10.96
N ALA A 154 19.66 -16.57 10.38
CA ALA A 154 20.29 -15.32 9.93
C ALA A 154 20.83 -14.47 11.08
N VAL A 155 20.31 -14.61 12.30
CA VAL A 155 20.82 -13.94 13.51
C VAL A 155 21.78 -14.90 14.21
N THR A 156 23.08 -14.62 14.13
CA THR A 156 24.15 -15.43 14.75
C THR A 156 24.77 -14.68 15.93
N GLN A 157 25.52 -15.37 16.79
CA GLN A 157 26.22 -14.73 17.93
C GLN A 157 27.12 -13.57 17.49
N GLY A 158 27.79 -13.68 16.34
CA GLY A 158 28.62 -12.59 15.82
C GLY A 158 27.85 -11.34 15.37
N LYS A 159 26.52 -11.45 15.21
CA LYS A 159 25.63 -10.33 14.87
C LYS A 159 24.94 -9.72 16.10
N LEU A 160 25.12 -10.32 17.26
CA LEU A 160 24.56 -9.86 18.53
C LEU A 160 25.70 -9.24 19.38
N GLY A 161 25.35 -8.28 20.22
CA GLY A 161 26.32 -7.70 21.16
C GLY A 161 26.83 -8.74 22.15
N ALA A 162 28.03 -8.53 22.71
CA ALA A 162 28.67 -9.46 23.65
C ALA A 162 27.81 -9.78 24.90
N ASP A 163 26.88 -8.88 25.25
CA ASP A 163 25.97 -9.04 26.38
C ASP A 163 24.80 -10.00 26.09
N VAL A 164 24.61 -10.42 24.83
CA VAL A 164 23.53 -11.33 24.43
C VAL A 164 24.06 -12.77 24.38
N SER A 165 23.77 -13.53 25.42
CA SER A 165 23.95 -14.98 25.43
C SER A 165 22.71 -15.65 24.90
N LEU A 166 22.80 -16.33 23.74
CA LEU A 166 21.75 -17.27 23.35
C LEU A 166 21.70 -18.37 24.41
N VAL A 167 20.51 -18.56 25.02
CA VAL A 167 20.30 -19.69 25.92
C VAL A 167 20.59 -20.95 25.11
N PRO A 168 21.57 -21.78 25.52
CA PRO A 168 21.87 -23.01 24.82
C PRO A 168 20.61 -23.89 24.79
N PRO A 169 20.28 -24.57 23.67
CA PRO A 169 19.11 -25.45 23.60
C PRO A 169 19.08 -26.43 24.78
N ASP A 170 17.88 -26.81 25.25
CA ASP A 170 17.74 -27.78 26.33
C ASP A 170 18.59 -29.04 26.07
N GLY A 171 19.42 -29.41 27.05
CA GLY A 171 20.36 -30.54 26.93
C GLY A 171 21.73 -30.22 26.31
N SER A 172 21.98 -28.99 25.84
CA SER A 172 23.29 -28.58 25.31
C SER A 172 24.27 -28.10 26.40
N ILE A 173 23.83 -28.02 27.65
CA ILE A 173 24.70 -27.90 28.82
C ILE A 173 25.25 -29.29 29.14
N SER A 174 26.42 -29.60 28.57
CA SER A 174 27.15 -30.82 28.93
C SER A 174 27.89 -30.61 30.26
N THR A 175 28.27 -31.71 30.93
CA THR A 175 29.08 -31.67 32.15
C THR A 175 30.41 -30.92 31.96
N ALA A 176 30.93 -30.85 30.72
CA ALA A 176 32.11 -30.05 30.38
C ALA A 176 31.87 -28.53 30.37
N LYS A 177 30.61 -28.07 30.32
CA LYS A 177 30.23 -26.66 30.42
C LYS A 177 29.93 -26.22 31.85
N LEU A 178 29.88 -27.18 32.78
CA LEU A 178 29.76 -26.93 34.21
C LEU A 178 31.19 -26.85 34.76
N ALA A 179 31.52 -25.77 35.46
CA ALA A 179 32.79 -25.69 36.17
C ALA A 179 32.85 -26.81 37.23
N ASP A 180 34.02 -27.42 37.40
CA ASP A 180 34.21 -28.51 38.35
C ASP A 180 33.91 -28.00 39.77
N GLY A 181 32.78 -28.42 40.34
CA GLY A 181 32.28 -27.97 41.65
C GLY A 181 30.97 -27.17 41.67
N ALA A 182 30.26 -26.99 40.56
CA ALA A 182 28.89 -26.48 40.59
C ALA A 182 27.93 -27.56 41.17
N GLN A 183 27.43 -27.36 42.39
CA GLN A 183 26.29 -28.10 42.94
C GLN A 183 24.96 -27.46 42.51
#